data_AF-A0A3M2L5R9-F1
#
_entry.id   AF-A0A3M2L5R9-F1
#
_cell.length_a   1.000
_cell.length_b   1.000
_cell.length_c   1.000
_cell.angle_alpha   90.00
_cell.angle_beta   90.00
_cell.angle_gamma   90.00
#
_symmetry.space_group_name_H-M   'P 1'
#
loop_
_entity.id
_entity.type
_entity.pdbx_description
1 polymer ?
#
loop_
_entity_poly.entity_id
_entity_poly.type
_entity_poly.pdbx_seq_one_letter_code
_entity_poly.pdbx_strand_id
1 'polypeptide(L)'
;MRRPNPGEDWLDHADVPLLRTIATAVVKLADATGLQSFTLPYDADVARAVNGTALACLLQQAQPPTSVPDLLSWCRTRPLEDWPLDLPADAFGPDDYLIDPESGAPSQLCHEWWVQGRDSAAAEYDRRVVRRAMYLCREASSPECYTAFRRLLVTKPVLTSDDQFDLATDLYLEPVRPLLDDIYEPVPAGYLRNGGYLTCFRCHTLLTPVVGGGWWCERDQCRSRGPAPRGRELSVEDVGELVHLVRPLRQFVTGPGRAEVELERQLKDLRLSVEMWPGFDAYDVRITFPDGHVWAIDVKDWAHPGLLGRASRPVRPEPQYDEACWVVPQYRVNARRDYLGIYERNRPPSAGGLRLLSDIQLIDAASARLRGVTGPQARISPTRSDTVDGGRNA
;
A
#
# COMPACT_ATOMS: atom_id res chain seq x y z
N MET A 1 -21.34 -13.34 -22.39
CA MET A 1 -21.07 -12.92 -21.00
C MET A 1 -21.39 -14.07 -20.07
N ARG A 2 -20.39 -14.88 -19.71
CA ARG A 2 -20.52 -15.85 -18.61
C ARG A 2 -20.54 -15.02 -17.31
N ARG A 3 -21.51 -15.29 -16.43
CA ARG A 3 -21.45 -14.75 -15.06
C ARG A 3 -20.27 -15.45 -14.35
N PRO A 4 -19.41 -14.73 -13.63
CA PRO A 4 -18.31 -15.34 -12.89
C PRO A 4 -18.85 -16.31 -11.82
N ASN A 5 -18.13 -17.41 -11.61
CA ASN A 5 -18.47 -18.42 -10.63
C ASN A 5 -18.07 -17.90 -9.23
N PRO A 6 -19.00 -17.73 -8.27
CA PRO A 6 -18.66 -17.31 -6.92
C PRO A 6 -17.93 -18.45 -6.21
N GLY A 7 -16.60 -18.50 -6.36
CA GLY A 7 -15.76 -19.54 -5.78
C GLY A 7 -14.56 -19.99 -6.62
N GLU A 8 -14.31 -19.40 -7.80
CA GLU A 8 -13.08 -19.69 -8.56
C GLU A 8 -11.86 -19.24 -7.74
N ASP A 9 -11.06 -20.21 -7.29
CA ASP A 9 -9.86 -19.91 -6.54
C ASP A 9 -8.83 -19.40 -7.55
N TRP A 10 -8.19 -18.25 -7.27
CA TRP A 10 -7.08 -17.78 -8.10
C TRP A 10 -5.96 -18.81 -8.21
N LEU A 11 -5.90 -19.79 -7.29
CA LEU A 11 -4.99 -20.92 -7.35
C LEU A 11 -5.30 -21.93 -8.47
N ASP A 12 -6.51 -21.89 -9.04
CA ASP A 12 -6.92 -22.72 -10.17
C ASP A 12 -6.35 -22.21 -11.50
N HIS A 13 -5.91 -20.95 -11.54
CA HIS A 13 -5.30 -20.32 -12.70
C HIS A 13 -3.81 -20.57 -12.75
N ALA A 14 -3.36 -21.23 -13.83
CA ALA A 14 -1.99 -21.74 -13.94
C ALA A 14 -0.92 -20.62 -13.95
N ASP A 15 -1.27 -19.42 -14.43
CA ASP A 15 -0.31 -18.32 -14.61
C ASP A 15 -0.30 -17.30 -13.47
N VAL A 16 -1.12 -17.49 -12.42
CA VAL A 16 -1.09 -16.63 -11.22
C VAL A 16 0.27 -16.67 -10.50
N PRO A 17 0.94 -17.84 -10.31
CA PRO A 17 2.30 -17.87 -9.80
C PRO A 17 3.31 -17.18 -10.72
N LEU A 18 3.12 -17.29 -12.05
CA LEU A 18 4.00 -16.65 -13.03
C LEU A 18 3.92 -15.12 -12.93
N LEU A 19 2.73 -14.54 -12.73
CA LEU A 19 2.56 -13.11 -12.52
C LEU A 19 3.36 -12.59 -11.32
N ARG A 20 3.44 -13.37 -10.23
CA ARG A 20 4.31 -13.04 -9.08
C ARG A 20 5.78 -13.03 -9.47
N THR A 21 6.22 -14.00 -10.28
CA THR A 21 7.60 -14.06 -10.77
C THR A 21 7.92 -12.86 -11.67
N ILE A 22 6.99 -12.46 -12.55
CA ILE A 22 7.14 -11.26 -13.39
C ILE A 22 7.25 -10.00 -12.53
N ALA A 23 6.34 -9.81 -11.56
CA ALA A 23 6.39 -8.67 -10.64
C ALA A 23 7.71 -8.63 -9.84
N THR A 24 8.19 -9.78 -9.38
CA THR A 24 9.48 -9.91 -8.68
C THR A 24 10.64 -9.48 -9.59
N ALA A 25 10.66 -9.90 -10.85
CA ALA A 25 11.68 -9.50 -11.81
C ALA A 25 11.66 -7.99 -12.07
N VAL A 26 10.48 -7.40 -12.25
CA VAL A 26 10.30 -5.96 -12.46
C VAL A 26 10.85 -5.15 -11.29
N VAL A 27 10.52 -5.53 -10.05
CA VAL A 27 11.03 -4.84 -8.86
C VAL A 27 12.54 -5.00 -8.71
N LYS A 28 13.08 -6.22 -8.88
CA LYS A 28 14.53 -6.46 -8.81
C LYS A 28 15.31 -5.61 -9.83
N LEU A 29 14.82 -5.51 -11.06
CA LEU A 29 15.47 -4.71 -12.10
C LEU A 29 15.37 -3.21 -11.81
N ALA A 30 14.27 -2.76 -11.20
CA ALA A 30 14.11 -1.36 -10.81
C ALA A 30 15.00 -0.95 -9.62
N ASP A 31 15.29 -1.89 -8.71
CA ASP A 31 16.13 -1.65 -7.53
C ASP A 31 17.63 -1.92 -7.81
N ALA A 32 17.97 -2.48 -8.96
CA ALA A 32 19.35 -2.70 -9.37
C ALA A 32 20.07 -1.36 -9.58
N THR A 33 21.08 -1.08 -8.76
CA THR A 33 21.85 0.17 -8.81
C THR A 33 23.16 0.00 -9.55
N GLY A 34 23.42 0.89 -10.52
CA GLY A 34 24.66 0.94 -11.31
C GLY A 34 24.59 0.16 -12.63
N LEU A 35 25.14 0.73 -13.71
CA LEU A 35 25.10 0.13 -15.05
C LEU A 35 25.72 -1.28 -15.13
N GLN A 36 26.64 -1.59 -14.22
CA GLN A 36 27.32 -2.89 -14.10
C GLN A 36 26.38 -4.02 -13.61
N SER A 37 25.23 -3.70 -13.00
CA SER A 37 24.27 -4.72 -12.55
C SER A 37 23.46 -5.33 -13.70
N PHE A 38 23.49 -4.70 -14.89
CA PHE A 38 22.81 -5.15 -16.10
C PHE A 38 23.73 -6.02 -16.98
N THR A 39 24.51 -6.91 -16.36
CA THR A 39 25.38 -7.86 -17.06
C THR A 39 24.68 -9.20 -17.24
N LEU A 40 24.90 -9.85 -18.38
CA LEU A 40 24.51 -11.24 -18.57
C LEU A 40 25.48 -12.18 -17.81
N PRO A 41 24.98 -13.30 -17.25
CA PRO A 41 23.57 -13.71 -17.21
C PRO A 41 22.76 -12.87 -16.20
N TYR A 42 21.47 -12.64 -16.52
CA TYR A 42 20.54 -11.98 -15.61
C TYR A 42 20.33 -12.79 -14.32
N ASP A 43 19.84 -12.11 -13.28
CA ASP A 43 19.34 -12.76 -12.06
C ASP A 43 18.33 -13.88 -12.38
N ALA A 44 18.35 -14.94 -11.57
CA ALA A 44 17.57 -16.14 -11.82
C ALA A 44 16.05 -15.87 -11.83
N ASP A 45 15.53 -14.92 -11.05
CA ASP A 45 14.12 -14.55 -11.10
C ASP A 45 13.76 -13.83 -12.40
N VAL A 46 14.66 -12.99 -12.92
CA VAL A 46 14.47 -12.30 -14.20
C VAL A 46 14.45 -13.31 -15.35
N ALA A 47 15.38 -14.26 -15.35
CA ALA A 47 15.41 -15.34 -16.33
C ALA A 47 14.17 -16.24 -16.23
N ARG A 48 13.71 -16.57 -15.02
CA ARG A 48 12.46 -17.32 -14.81
C ARG A 48 11.24 -16.58 -15.34
N ALA A 49 11.14 -15.27 -15.11
CA ALA A 49 10.03 -14.47 -15.59
C ALA A 49 9.92 -14.53 -17.11
N VAL A 50 10.99 -14.20 -17.85
CA VAL A 50 10.96 -14.20 -19.33
C VAL A 50 10.70 -15.59 -19.91
N ASN A 51 11.36 -16.63 -19.38
CA ASN A 51 11.18 -18.00 -19.86
C ASN A 51 9.78 -18.54 -19.56
N GLY A 52 9.23 -18.23 -18.38
CA GLY A 52 7.89 -18.61 -17.97
C GLY A 52 6.82 -17.92 -18.83
N THR A 53 6.94 -16.61 -19.05
CA THR A 53 6.02 -15.87 -19.94
C THR A 53 6.10 -16.39 -21.37
N ALA A 54 7.30 -16.67 -21.88
CA ALA A 54 7.47 -17.23 -23.20
C ALA A 54 6.79 -18.60 -23.33
N LEU A 55 6.97 -19.48 -22.34
CA LEU A 55 6.32 -20.79 -22.31
C LEU A 55 4.78 -20.67 -22.27
N ALA A 56 4.24 -19.83 -21.39
CA ALA A 56 2.80 -19.61 -21.28
C ALA A 56 2.20 -19.10 -22.61
N CYS A 57 2.85 -18.13 -23.26
CA CYS A 57 2.44 -17.63 -24.57
C CYS A 57 2.42 -18.75 -25.63
N LEU A 58 3.47 -19.58 -25.68
CA LEU A 58 3.57 -20.67 -26.64
C LEU A 58 2.49 -21.75 -26.43
N LEU A 59 2.17 -22.08 -25.17
CA LEU A 59 1.08 -23.00 -24.84
C LEU A 59 -0.29 -22.46 -25.29
N GLN A 60 -0.47 -21.13 -25.26
CA GLN A 60 -1.67 -20.45 -25.74
C GLN A 60 -1.62 -20.05 -27.23
N GLN A 61 -0.61 -20.49 -27.98
CA GLN A 61 -0.41 -20.13 -29.40
C GLN A 61 -0.31 -18.61 -29.66
N ALA A 62 0.15 -17.84 -28.68
CA ALA A 62 0.41 -16.41 -28.77
C ALA A 62 1.89 -16.11 -29.06
N GLN A 63 2.19 -14.89 -29.50
CA GLN A 63 3.58 -14.46 -29.68
C GLN A 63 4.24 -14.14 -28.32
N PRO A 64 5.33 -14.82 -27.94
CA PRO A 64 6.02 -14.58 -26.67
C PRO A 64 6.88 -13.31 -26.70
N PRO A 65 7.23 -12.74 -25.53
CA PRO A 65 8.30 -11.76 -25.45
C PRO A 65 9.63 -12.42 -25.83
N THR A 66 10.45 -11.72 -26.60
CA THR A 66 11.71 -12.22 -27.16
C THR A 66 12.92 -11.96 -26.28
N SER A 67 12.79 -11.07 -25.29
CA SER A 67 13.88 -10.65 -24.41
C SER A 67 13.33 -10.01 -23.12
N VAL A 68 14.21 -9.77 -22.15
CA VAL A 68 13.86 -9.04 -20.91
C VAL A 68 13.35 -7.62 -21.23
N PRO A 69 14.01 -6.81 -22.08
CA PRO A 69 13.46 -5.50 -22.49
C PRO A 69 12.08 -5.58 -23.13
N ASP A 70 11.81 -6.62 -23.93
CA ASP A 70 10.50 -6.83 -24.57
C ASP A 70 9.41 -7.13 -23.51
N LEU A 71 9.71 -8.01 -22.54
CA LEU A 71 8.81 -8.25 -21.40
C LEU A 71 8.56 -6.98 -20.56
N LEU A 72 9.60 -6.18 -20.30
CA LEU A 72 9.43 -4.90 -19.60
C LEU A 72 8.60 -3.90 -20.40
N SER A 73 8.73 -3.90 -21.74
CA SER A 73 7.86 -3.12 -22.60
C SER A 73 6.41 -3.56 -22.43
N TRP A 74 6.11 -4.86 -22.40
CA TRP A 74 4.75 -5.34 -22.14
C TRP A 74 4.23 -4.85 -20.79
N CYS A 75 5.04 -4.96 -19.73
CA CYS A 75 4.68 -4.50 -18.39
C CYS A 75 4.30 -3.02 -18.34
N ARG A 76 4.85 -2.20 -19.25
CA ARG A 76 4.61 -0.75 -19.35
C ARG A 76 3.50 -0.37 -20.33
N THR A 77 3.32 -1.12 -21.41
CA THR A 77 2.47 -0.70 -22.54
C THR A 77 1.23 -1.56 -22.74
N ARG A 78 1.06 -2.65 -21.99
CA ARG A 78 -0.09 -3.55 -22.10
C ARG A 78 -0.73 -3.78 -20.72
N PRO A 79 -2.04 -3.51 -20.55
CA PRO A 79 -2.72 -3.84 -19.31
C PRO A 79 -2.80 -5.36 -19.13
N LEU A 80 -2.81 -5.83 -17.88
CA LEU A 80 -2.75 -7.27 -17.57
C LEU A 80 -3.93 -8.08 -18.14
N GLU A 81 -5.09 -7.46 -18.38
CA GLU A 81 -6.24 -8.13 -19.01
C GLU A 81 -5.98 -8.54 -20.47
N ASP A 82 -5.02 -7.90 -21.15
CA ASP A 82 -4.66 -8.19 -22.54
C ASP A 82 -3.53 -9.23 -22.67
N TRP A 83 -3.02 -9.75 -21.55
CA TRP A 83 -1.93 -10.71 -21.57
C TRP A 83 -2.44 -12.09 -21.97
N PRO A 84 -1.70 -12.84 -22.82
CA PRO A 84 -2.04 -14.21 -23.17
C PRO A 84 -1.64 -15.18 -22.02
N LEU A 85 -2.17 -14.92 -20.83
CA LEU A 85 -1.95 -15.69 -19.61
C LEU A 85 -3.30 -16.15 -19.05
N ASP A 86 -3.32 -17.35 -18.48
CA ASP A 86 -4.45 -17.87 -17.71
C ASP A 86 -4.51 -17.17 -16.35
N LEU A 87 -5.27 -16.08 -16.32
CA LEU A 87 -5.50 -15.23 -15.14
C LEU A 87 -7.00 -15.16 -14.83
N PRO A 88 -7.39 -14.91 -13.56
CA PRO A 88 -8.79 -14.85 -13.18
C PRO A 88 -9.55 -13.77 -13.97
N ALA A 89 -10.69 -14.16 -14.53
CA ALA A 89 -11.54 -13.24 -15.28
C ALA A 89 -12.01 -12.07 -14.39
N ASP A 90 -12.06 -10.87 -14.96
CA ASP A 90 -12.42 -9.61 -14.28
C ASP A 90 -11.53 -9.23 -13.09
N ALA A 91 -10.40 -9.92 -12.86
CA ALA A 91 -9.46 -9.53 -11.81
C ALA A 91 -8.75 -8.23 -12.18
N PHE A 92 -8.39 -8.07 -13.45
CA PHE A 92 -7.68 -6.90 -13.97
C PHE A 92 -8.59 -6.05 -14.86
N GLY A 93 -8.24 -4.77 -14.98
CA GLY A 93 -8.89 -3.82 -15.88
C GLY A 93 -7.90 -3.13 -16.84
N PRO A 94 -8.39 -2.18 -17.66
CA PRO A 94 -7.59 -1.53 -18.72
C PRO A 94 -6.47 -0.62 -18.23
N ASP A 95 -6.48 -0.30 -16.93
CA ASP A 95 -5.49 0.56 -16.27
C ASP A 95 -4.50 -0.24 -15.38
N ASP A 96 -4.58 -1.57 -15.36
CA ASP A 96 -3.75 -2.43 -14.52
C ASP A 96 -2.43 -2.79 -15.23
N TYR A 97 -1.45 -1.88 -15.15
CA TYR A 97 -0.08 -2.08 -15.63
C TYR A 97 0.86 -2.49 -14.49
N LEU A 98 1.90 -3.28 -14.79
CA LEU A 98 2.97 -3.59 -13.82
C LEU A 98 4.02 -2.47 -13.74
N ILE A 99 4.18 -1.69 -14.80
CA ILE A 99 5.07 -0.52 -14.85
C ILE A 99 4.23 0.70 -15.23
N ASP A 100 4.35 1.77 -14.45
CA ASP A 100 3.67 3.04 -14.70
C ASP A 100 4.13 3.62 -16.06
N PRO A 101 3.21 3.86 -17.01
CA PRO A 101 3.58 4.25 -18.37
C PRO A 101 4.35 5.58 -18.47
N GLU A 102 4.12 6.50 -17.53
CA GLU A 102 4.72 7.83 -17.52
C GLU A 102 6.13 7.80 -16.92
N SER A 103 6.27 7.25 -15.71
CA SER A 103 7.54 7.25 -14.98
C SER A 103 8.48 6.12 -15.34
N GLY A 104 7.95 5.00 -15.87
CA GLY A 104 8.71 3.77 -16.03
C GLY A 104 9.01 3.05 -14.71
N ALA A 105 8.45 3.50 -13.59
CA ALA A 105 8.62 2.85 -12.30
C ALA A 105 7.64 1.68 -12.13
N PRO A 106 7.99 0.63 -11.36
CA PRO A 106 7.03 -0.39 -10.94
C PRO A 106 5.78 0.25 -10.30
N SER A 107 4.60 -0.15 -10.78
CA SER A 107 3.31 0.32 -10.27
C SER A 107 3.04 -0.23 -8.87
N GLN A 108 2.05 0.34 -8.16
CA GLN A 108 1.64 -0.21 -6.88
C GLN A 108 1.09 -1.64 -7.03
N LEU A 109 0.37 -1.93 -8.11
CA LEU A 109 -0.09 -3.28 -8.42
C LEU A 109 1.07 -4.27 -8.52
N CYS A 110 2.17 -3.90 -9.19
CA CYS A 110 3.38 -4.72 -9.25
C CYS A 110 3.95 -5.00 -7.86
N HIS A 111 4.01 -3.97 -7.01
CA HIS A 111 4.45 -4.11 -5.63
C HIS A 111 3.55 -5.05 -4.81
N GLU A 112 2.23 -4.97 -4.98
CA GLU A 112 1.28 -5.89 -4.32
C GLU A 112 1.50 -7.34 -4.72
N TRP A 113 1.71 -7.60 -6.02
CA TRP A 113 2.01 -8.94 -6.52
C TRP A 113 3.35 -9.47 -6.02
N TRP A 114 4.35 -8.61 -5.94
CA TRP A 114 5.65 -8.96 -5.37
C TRP A 114 5.57 -9.28 -3.88
N VAL A 115 4.89 -8.46 -3.08
CA VAL A 115 4.71 -8.66 -1.63
C VAL A 115 3.96 -9.96 -1.31
N GLN A 116 3.04 -10.40 -2.17
CA GLN A 116 2.34 -11.67 -2.04
C GLN A 116 3.19 -12.91 -2.37
N GLY A 117 4.40 -12.73 -2.91
CA GLY A 117 5.39 -13.81 -3.06
C GLY A 117 5.93 -14.25 -1.70
N ARG A 118 6.18 -15.56 -1.52
CA ARG A 118 6.58 -16.16 -0.22
C ARG A 118 7.90 -15.63 0.36
N ASP A 119 8.72 -14.88 -0.38
CA ASP A 119 10.06 -14.44 0.02
C ASP A 119 10.42 -13.03 -0.53
N SER A 120 9.47 -12.09 -0.60
CA SER A 120 9.82 -10.73 -1.02
C SER A 120 10.63 -10.03 0.07
N ALA A 121 11.94 -9.92 -0.16
CA ALA A 121 12.90 -9.35 0.80
C ALA A 121 12.47 -7.96 1.34
N ALA A 122 11.73 -7.16 0.58
CA ALA A 122 11.25 -5.88 1.09
C ALA A 122 9.95 -5.94 1.90
N ALA A 123 9.04 -6.89 1.62
CA ALA A 123 7.92 -7.18 2.51
C ALA A 123 8.38 -7.79 3.84
N GLU A 124 9.56 -8.41 3.82
CA GLU A 124 10.25 -8.79 5.04
C GLU A 124 10.95 -7.62 5.69
N TYR A 125 11.53 -6.71 4.90
CA TYR A 125 12.23 -5.53 5.39
C TYR A 125 11.30 -4.60 6.18
N ASP A 126 10.19 -4.14 5.59
CA ASP A 126 9.25 -3.23 6.27
C ASP A 126 8.67 -3.90 7.53
N ARG A 127 8.22 -5.15 7.44
CA ARG A 127 7.73 -5.92 8.60
C ARG A 127 8.82 -6.12 9.64
N ARG A 128 10.09 -6.26 9.27
CA ARG A 128 11.21 -6.38 10.20
C ARG A 128 11.49 -5.06 10.89
N VAL A 129 11.51 -3.94 10.17
CA VAL A 129 11.67 -2.60 10.73
C VAL A 129 10.56 -2.33 11.74
N VAL A 130 9.30 -2.51 11.35
CA VAL A 130 8.15 -2.26 12.24
C VAL A 130 8.18 -3.18 13.46
N ARG A 131 8.45 -4.48 13.29
CA ARG A 131 8.59 -5.42 14.43
C ARG A 131 9.76 -5.06 15.34
N ARG A 132 10.88 -4.61 14.78
CA ARG A 132 12.04 -4.18 15.56
C ARG A 132 11.71 -2.93 16.38
N ALA A 133 11.03 -1.95 15.78
CA ALA A 133 10.54 -0.78 16.50
C ALA A 133 9.59 -1.18 17.63
N MET A 134 8.59 -2.03 17.38
CA MET A 134 7.70 -2.54 18.43
C MET A 134 8.47 -3.18 19.58
N TYR A 135 9.47 -4.02 19.26
CA TYR A 135 10.29 -4.68 20.28
C TYR A 135 11.05 -3.66 21.13
N LEU A 136 11.74 -2.69 20.50
CA LEU A 136 12.49 -1.66 21.20
C LEU A 136 11.60 -0.80 22.10
N CYS A 137 10.45 -0.37 21.59
CA CYS A 137 9.48 0.41 22.35
C CYS A 137 8.86 -0.39 23.51
N ARG A 138 8.64 -1.70 23.35
CA ARG A 138 8.13 -2.59 24.42
C ARG A 138 9.15 -2.79 25.53
N GLU A 139 10.41 -3.03 25.19
CA GLU A 139 11.51 -3.13 26.17
C GLU A 139 11.63 -1.84 26.98
N ALA A 140 11.46 -0.69 26.32
CA ALA A 140 11.43 0.63 26.97
C ALA A 140 10.09 0.95 27.67
N SER A 141 9.09 0.07 27.61
CA SER A 141 7.73 0.29 28.13
C SER A 141 7.10 1.62 27.68
N SER A 142 7.35 2.03 26.44
CA SER A 142 6.87 3.31 25.88
C SER A 142 6.03 3.09 24.61
N PRO A 143 4.70 2.97 24.74
CA PRO A 143 3.78 3.02 23.60
C PRO A 143 3.85 4.34 22.82
N GLU A 144 4.13 5.45 23.50
CA GLU A 144 4.25 6.78 22.91
C GLU A 144 5.42 6.86 21.93
N CYS A 145 6.55 6.22 22.27
CA CYS A 145 7.69 6.06 21.38
C CYS A 145 7.30 5.38 20.06
N TYR A 146 6.51 4.30 20.14
CA TYR A 146 6.07 3.58 18.95
C TYR A 146 5.15 4.43 18.07
N THR A 147 4.20 5.14 18.68
CA THR A 147 3.29 6.06 17.98
C THR A 147 4.05 7.24 17.37
N ALA A 148 5.03 7.80 18.06
CA ALA A 148 5.91 8.85 17.54
C ALA A 148 6.72 8.35 16.35
N PHE A 149 7.29 7.15 16.44
CA PHE A 149 8.02 6.50 15.33
C PHE A 149 7.12 6.29 14.11
N ARG A 150 5.93 5.67 14.27
CA ARG A 150 4.96 5.48 13.18
C ARG A 150 4.61 6.82 12.53
N ARG A 151 4.30 7.84 13.34
CA ARG A 151 3.95 9.17 12.84
C ARG A 151 5.12 9.85 12.12
N LEU A 152 6.37 9.65 12.57
CA LEU A 152 7.56 10.16 11.90
C LEU A 152 7.66 9.63 10.47
N LEU A 153 7.54 8.31 10.29
CA LEU A 153 7.66 7.68 8.96
C LEU A 153 6.61 8.19 7.96
N VAL A 154 5.45 8.61 8.47
CA VAL A 154 4.33 9.11 7.67
C VAL A 154 4.46 10.60 7.37
N THR A 155 4.98 11.39 8.31
CA THR A 155 4.94 12.85 8.24
C THR A 155 6.24 13.47 7.73
N LYS A 156 7.38 12.82 7.96
CA LYS A 156 8.70 13.28 7.52
C LYS A 156 9.45 12.22 6.69
N PRO A 157 8.91 11.73 5.55
CA PRO A 157 9.61 10.76 4.72
C PRO A 157 10.89 11.30 4.04
N VAL A 158 11.15 12.61 4.14
CA VAL A 158 12.34 13.32 3.65
C VAL A 158 12.82 14.25 4.75
N LEU A 159 14.09 14.14 5.12
CA LEU A 159 14.71 14.91 6.19
C LEU A 159 15.82 15.80 5.63
N THR A 160 15.80 17.05 6.07
CA THR A 160 16.92 17.99 5.96
C THR A 160 17.96 17.74 7.06
N SER A 161 19.09 18.44 7.00
CA SER A 161 20.08 18.42 8.10
C SER A 161 19.48 18.94 9.41
N ASP A 162 18.64 19.98 9.36
CA ASP A 162 17.93 20.52 10.53
C ASP A 162 16.92 19.50 11.09
N ASP A 163 16.15 18.84 10.21
CA ASP A 163 15.23 17.79 10.63
C ASP A 163 15.98 16.65 11.33
N GLN A 164 17.16 16.26 10.84
CA GLN A 164 17.99 15.23 11.47
C GLN A 164 18.48 15.66 12.85
N PHE A 165 18.88 16.92 13.02
CA PHE A 165 19.27 17.47 14.32
C PHE A 165 18.09 17.47 15.31
N ASP A 166 16.91 17.89 14.88
CA ASP A 166 15.70 17.88 15.71
C ASP A 166 15.38 16.45 16.18
N LEU A 167 15.37 15.48 15.27
CA LEU A 167 15.15 14.07 15.62
C LEU A 167 16.24 13.52 16.53
N ALA A 168 17.48 13.99 16.35
CA ALA A 168 18.58 13.62 17.21
C ALA A 168 18.43 14.19 18.64
N THR A 169 17.53 15.13 18.89
CA THR A 169 17.25 15.64 20.24
C THR A 169 15.89 15.21 20.79
N ASP A 170 15.08 14.50 20.01
CA ASP A 170 13.78 13.99 20.44
C ASP A 170 13.93 12.78 21.38
N LEU A 171 13.54 12.98 22.64
CA LEU A 171 13.58 11.96 23.69
C LEU A 171 12.53 10.86 23.50
N TYR A 172 11.42 11.14 22.81
CA TYR A 172 10.41 10.10 22.52
C TYR A 172 10.93 9.08 21.52
N LEU A 173 11.90 9.43 20.68
CA LEU A 173 12.46 8.55 19.67
C LEU A 173 13.75 7.85 20.10
N GLU A 174 14.22 8.08 21.34
CA GLU A 174 15.47 7.51 21.85
C GLU A 174 15.56 5.98 21.67
N PRO A 175 14.54 5.17 22.02
CA PRO A 175 14.61 3.71 21.90
C PRO A 175 14.77 3.21 20.45
N VAL A 176 14.30 3.98 19.46
CA VAL A 176 14.29 3.58 18.04
C VAL A 176 15.37 4.29 17.23
N ARG A 177 16.20 5.12 17.85
CA ARG A 177 17.22 5.92 17.16
C ARG A 177 18.19 5.11 16.28
N PRO A 178 18.74 3.96 16.72
CA PRO A 178 19.61 3.16 15.85
C PRO A 178 18.89 2.66 14.58
N LEU A 179 17.56 2.49 14.65
CA LEU A 179 16.77 2.08 13.49
C LEU A 179 16.56 3.23 12.49
N LEU A 180 16.61 4.49 12.93
CA LEU A 180 16.45 5.64 12.05
C LEU A 180 17.62 5.74 11.05
N ASP A 181 18.83 5.46 11.51
CA ASP A 181 20.04 5.48 10.67
C ASP A 181 19.99 4.40 9.56
N ASP A 182 19.31 3.28 9.81
CA ASP A 182 19.19 2.16 8.86
C ASP A 182 18.10 2.36 7.80
N ILE A 183 17.14 3.24 8.06
CA ILE A 183 15.91 3.37 7.23
C ILE A 183 15.85 4.66 6.43
N TYR A 184 16.70 5.65 6.74
CA TYR A 184 16.90 6.84 5.94
C TYR A 184 18.19 6.71 5.12
N GLU A 185 18.07 6.81 3.81
CA GLU A 185 19.19 6.71 2.88
C GLU A 185 19.44 8.07 2.18
N PRO A 186 20.67 8.34 1.72
CA PRO A 186 20.96 9.51 0.92
C PRO A 186 20.06 9.61 -0.32
N VAL A 187 19.58 10.81 -0.62
CA VAL A 187 18.69 11.03 -1.78
C VAL A 187 19.47 10.87 -3.10
N PRO A 188 19.03 9.99 -4.02
CA PRO A 188 19.67 9.84 -5.33
C PRO A 188 19.58 11.12 -6.18
N ALA A 189 20.63 11.37 -6.99
CA ALA A 189 20.68 12.51 -7.91
C ALA A 189 19.54 12.52 -8.95
N GLY A 190 18.89 11.38 -9.20
CA GLY A 190 17.73 11.28 -10.10
C GLY A 190 16.52 12.12 -9.67
N TYR A 191 16.43 12.55 -8.40
CA TYR A 191 15.39 13.46 -7.94
C TYR A 191 15.75 14.95 -8.12
N LEU A 192 17.01 15.26 -8.42
CA LEU A 192 17.52 16.62 -8.51
C LEU A 192 17.14 17.25 -9.85
N ARG A 193 16.60 18.47 -9.82
CA ARG A 193 16.36 19.28 -11.02
C ARG A 193 16.58 20.75 -10.69
N ASN A 194 17.35 21.45 -11.53
CA ASN A 194 17.64 22.89 -11.37
C ASN A 194 18.21 23.25 -9.98
N GLY A 195 19.11 22.42 -9.44
CA GLY A 195 19.78 22.70 -8.16
C GLY A 195 18.95 22.44 -6.91
N GLY A 196 17.73 21.92 -7.04
CA GLY A 196 16.87 21.61 -5.89
C GLY A 196 16.06 20.34 -6.04
N TYR A 197 15.55 19.88 -4.90
CA TYR A 197 14.58 18.80 -4.80
C TYR A 197 13.20 19.37 -4.54
N LEU A 198 12.18 18.62 -4.94
CA LEU A 198 10.79 19.00 -4.73
C LEU A 198 10.04 17.86 -4.06
N THR A 199 9.35 18.16 -2.96
CA THR A 199 8.45 17.18 -2.32
C THR A 199 7.03 17.30 -2.87
N CYS A 200 6.24 16.23 -2.74
CA CYS A 200 4.82 16.24 -2.97
C CYS A 200 4.09 16.92 -1.79
N PHE A 201 3.24 17.92 -2.03
CA PHE A 201 2.45 18.53 -0.95
C PHE A 201 1.47 17.54 -0.28
N ARG A 202 1.05 16.49 -1.00
CA ARG A 202 0.07 15.51 -0.49
C ARG A 202 0.71 14.43 0.38
N CYS A 203 1.79 13.79 -0.08
CA CYS A 203 2.41 12.65 0.61
C CYS A 203 3.81 12.93 1.17
N HIS A 204 4.35 14.13 0.94
CA HIS A 204 5.64 14.62 1.45
C HIS A 204 6.89 13.89 0.94
N THR A 205 6.75 12.81 0.17
CA THR A 205 7.87 12.14 -0.53
C THR A 205 8.41 13.00 -1.67
N LEU A 206 9.60 12.70 -2.15
CA LEU A 206 10.20 13.39 -3.29
C LEU A 206 9.42 13.14 -4.58
N LEU A 207 9.33 14.16 -5.41
CA LEU A 207 8.79 14.07 -6.75
C LEU A 207 9.91 13.72 -7.74
N THR A 208 9.63 12.78 -8.63
CA THR A 208 10.55 12.37 -9.68
C THR A 208 10.40 13.30 -10.89
N PRO A 209 11.49 13.91 -11.38
CA PRO A 209 11.45 14.65 -12.63
C PRO A 209 11.22 13.71 -13.84
N VAL A 210 10.19 13.97 -14.65
CA VAL A 210 9.87 13.16 -15.85
C VAL A 210 10.35 13.81 -17.16
N VAL A 211 10.55 12.97 -18.18
CA VAL A 211 10.94 13.36 -19.54
C VAL A 211 9.77 14.12 -20.18
N GLY A 212 10.03 15.32 -20.71
CA GLY A 212 8.99 16.22 -21.25
C GLY A 212 8.64 17.40 -20.32
N GLY A 213 9.25 17.46 -19.14
CA GLY A 213 8.96 18.48 -18.14
C GLY A 213 7.85 18.03 -17.18
N GLY A 214 7.82 18.61 -15.97
CA GLY A 214 6.87 18.21 -14.93
C GLY A 214 7.42 17.21 -13.92
N TRP A 215 6.54 16.76 -13.02
CA TRP A 215 6.89 16.04 -11.81
C TRP A 215 5.92 14.90 -11.57
N TRP A 216 6.46 13.72 -11.28
CA TRP A 216 5.69 12.51 -10.99
C TRP A 216 5.80 12.15 -9.51
N CYS A 217 4.70 11.73 -8.92
CA CYS A 217 4.66 11.25 -7.55
C CYS A 217 4.52 9.73 -7.56
N GLU A 218 5.30 9.05 -6.72
CA GLU A 218 5.25 7.58 -6.62
C GLU A 218 3.94 7.02 -6.04
N ARG A 219 3.07 7.87 -5.47
CA ARG A 219 1.80 7.45 -4.86
C ARG A 219 0.61 7.58 -5.82
N ASP A 220 -0.08 6.46 -6.05
CA ASP A 220 -1.32 6.42 -6.83
C ASP A 220 -2.38 7.37 -6.28
N GLN A 221 -2.55 7.44 -4.95
CA GLN A 221 -3.46 8.40 -4.31
C GLN A 221 -3.18 9.86 -4.71
N CYS A 222 -1.89 10.20 -4.87
CA CYS A 222 -1.54 11.55 -5.27
C CYS A 222 -1.90 11.75 -6.74
N ARG A 223 -1.61 10.79 -7.63
CA ARG A 223 -1.87 10.90 -9.07
C ARG A 223 -3.36 10.84 -9.43
N SER A 224 -4.17 10.10 -8.67
CA SER A 224 -5.62 9.99 -8.88
C SER A 224 -6.38 11.31 -8.68
N ARG A 225 -5.75 12.29 -8.01
CA ARG A 225 -6.28 13.64 -7.79
C ARG A 225 -5.70 14.67 -8.77
N GLY A 226 -5.18 14.22 -9.90
CA GLY A 226 -4.48 15.03 -10.90
C GLY A 226 -2.97 15.17 -10.61
N PRO A 227 -2.27 16.08 -11.32
CA PRO A 227 -0.82 16.26 -11.19
C PRO A 227 -0.37 16.43 -9.75
N ALA A 228 0.82 15.91 -9.43
CA ALA A 228 1.36 15.99 -8.09
C ALA A 228 1.60 17.45 -7.69
N PRO A 229 0.96 17.95 -6.63
CA PRO A 229 1.13 19.34 -6.22
C PRO A 229 2.52 19.55 -5.62
N ARG A 230 3.14 20.68 -5.97
CA ARG A 230 4.44 21.11 -5.45
C ARG A 230 4.33 21.37 -3.94
N GLY A 231 5.18 20.70 -3.17
CA GLY A 231 5.34 20.87 -1.73
C GLY A 231 6.54 21.74 -1.39
N ARG A 232 7.42 21.25 -0.52
CA ARG A 232 8.65 21.95 -0.14
C ARG A 232 9.63 21.93 -1.30
N GLU A 233 10.16 23.10 -1.63
CA GLU A 233 11.33 23.25 -2.51
C GLU A 233 12.57 23.26 -1.62
N LEU A 234 13.47 22.31 -1.85
CA LEU A 234 14.64 22.07 -1.02
C LEU A 234 15.89 22.33 -1.86
N SER A 235 16.41 23.54 -1.78
CA SER A 235 17.66 23.94 -2.46
C SER A 235 18.84 23.23 -1.81
N VAL A 236 19.69 22.58 -2.61
CA VAL A 236 20.88 21.88 -2.10
C VAL A 236 21.79 22.81 -1.30
N GLU A 237 21.87 24.08 -1.71
CA GLU A 237 22.68 25.11 -1.03
C GLU A 237 22.15 25.44 0.36
N ASP A 238 20.83 25.40 0.55
CA ASP A 238 20.17 25.81 1.80
C ASP A 238 20.03 24.65 2.79
N VAL A 239 19.73 23.43 2.30
CA VAL A 239 19.37 22.30 3.17
C VAL A 239 20.48 21.27 3.37
N GLY A 240 21.58 21.40 2.62
CA GLY A 240 22.70 20.46 2.64
C GLY A 240 22.32 19.07 2.15
N GLU A 241 22.88 18.05 2.80
CA GLU A 241 22.58 16.65 2.49
C GLU A 241 21.15 16.29 2.90
N LEU A 242 20.43 15.65 1.98
CA LEU A 242 19.10 15.11 2.21
C LEU A 242 19.16 13.60 2.38
N VAL A 243 18.37 13.11 3.32
CA VAL A 243 18.04 11.69 3.43
C VAL A 243 16.54 11.49 3.28
N HIS A 244 16.13 10.35 2.73
CA HIS A 244 14.74 9.95 2.60
C HIS A 244 14.53 8.52 3.06
N LEU A 245 13.31 8.16 3.43
CA LEU A 245 13.03 6.78 3.79
C LEU A 245 13.32 5.85 2.63
N VAL A 246 13.90 4.69 2.90
CA VAL A 246 14.07 3.64 1.88
C VAL A 246 12.73 3.31 1.21
N ARG A 247 12.78 2.98 -0.08
CA ARG A 247 11.59 2.80 -0.92
C ARG A 247 10.52 1.86 -0.32
N PRO A 248 10.86 0.71 0.28
CA PRO A 248 9.85 -0.17 0.89
C PRO A 248 9.00 0.54 1.95
N LEU A 249 9.61 1.39 2.79
CA LEU A 249 8.87 2.13 3.81
C LEU A 249 8.02 3.23 3.20
N ARG A 250 8.49 3.93 2.16
CA ARG A 250 7.66 4.93 1.45
C ARG A 250 6.41 4.30 0.83
N GLN A 251 6.55 3.10 0.28
CA GLN A 251 5.48 2.37 -0.39
C GLN A 251 4.50 1.72 0.59
N PHE A 252 5.00 1.00 1.60
CA PHE A 252 4.17 0.15 2.47
C PHE A 252 3.89 0.73 3.86
N VAL A 253 4.60 1.79 4.26
CA VAL A 253 4.40 2.44 5.56
C VAL A 253 3.91 3.87 5.41
N THR A 254 4.71 4.76 4.81
CA THR A 254 4.38 6.19 4.70
C THR A 254 3.04 6.39 4.05
N GLY A 255 2.81 5.79 2.88
CA GLY A 255 1.61 6.06 2.12
C GLY A 255 0.31 5.53 2.70
N PRO A 256 0.19 4.25 3.10
CA PRO A 256 -0.96 3.78 3.89
C PRO A 256 -1.15 4.61 5.16
N GLY A 257 -0.05 4.94 5.85
CA GLY A 257 -0.08 5.80 7.03
C GLY A 257 -0.59 7.23 6.78
N ARG A 258 -0.47 7.77 5.55
CA ARG A 258 -1.10 9.06 5.20
C ARG A 258 -2.63 8.95 5.25
N ALA A 259 -3.19 7.83 4.82
CA ALA A 259 -4.63 7.59 4.92
C ALA A 259 -5.05 7.43 6.38
N GLU A 260 -4.26 6.75 7.21
CA GLU A 260 -4.50 6.61 8.65
C GLU A 260 -4.53 7.98 9.35
N VAL A 261 -3.52 8.84 9.12
CA VAL A 261 -3.43 10.17 9.74
C VAL A 261 -4.50 11.14 9.23
N GLU A 262 -4.89 11.05 7.95
CA GLU A 262 -6.00 11.85 7.43
C GLU A 262 -7.34 11.40 8.04
N LEU A 263 -7.54 10.09 8.21
CA LEU A 263 -8.73 9.55 8.89
C LEU A 263 -8.77 9.99 10.35
N GLU A 264 -7.64 9.96 11.06
CA GLU A 264 -7.51 10.49 12.42
C GLU A 264 -8.01 11.93 12.51
N ARG A 265 -7.54 12.79 11.59
CA ARG A 265 -7.92 14.20 11.52
C ARG A 265 -9.43 14.37 11.33
N GLN A 266 -10.01 13.65 10.36
CA GLN A 266 -11.45 13.73 10.06
C GLN A 266 -12.31 13.26 11.24
N LEU A 267 -11.90 12.20 11.95
CA LEU A 267 -12.60 11.69 13.12
C LEU A 267 -12.49 12.65 14.32
N LYS A 268 -11.32 13.27 14.52
CA LYS A 268 -11.12 14.31 15.55
C LYS A 268 -11.94 15.57 15.26
N ASP A 269 -12.15 15.93 13.99
CA ASP A 269 -13.05 17.03 13.60
C ASP A 269 -14.51 16.76 14.02
N LEU A 270 -14.92 15.48 14.11
CA LEU A 270 -16.20 15.06 14.70
C LEU A 270 -16.21 15.05 16.24
N ARG A 271 -15.11 15.47 16.88
CA ARG A 271 -14.90 15.45 18.33
C ARG A 271 -14.94 14.06 18.96
N LEU A 272 -14.58 13.02 18.20
CA LEU A 272 -14.41 11.67 18.72
C LEU A 272 -13.08 11.52 19.44
N SER A 273 -13.03 10.63 20.44
CA SER A 273 -11.79 10.18 21.03
C SER A 273 -11.12 9.18 20.08
N VAL A 274 -9.94 9.52 19.58
CA VAL A 274 -9.20 8.74 18.58
C VAL A 274 -7.81 8.42 19.10
N GLU A 275 -7.47 7.14 19.11
CA GLU A 275 -6.15 6.61 19.46
C GLU A 275 -5.55 5.91 18.24
N MET A 276 -4.30 6.24 17.91
CA MET A 276 -3.58 5.67 16.76
C MET A 276 -2.69 4.51 17.20
N TRP A 277 -2.67 3.44 16.40
CA TRP A 277 -1.84 2.24 16.58
C TRP A 277 -1.86 1.62 17.99
N PRO A 278 -3.04 1.41 18.61
CA PRO A 278 -3.18 0.82 19.93
C PRO A 278 -2.46 -0.53 20.05
N GLY A 279 -1.93 -0.82 21.25
CA GLY A 279 -1.34 -2.12 21.55
C GLY A 279 -0.09 -2.47 20.72
N PHE A 280 0.65 -1.45 20.25
CA PHE A 280 1.73 -1.59 19.28
C PHE A 280 1.23 -2.19 17.96
N ASP A 281 0.34 -1.46 17.28
CA ASP A 281 -0.18 -1.82 15.94
C ASP A 281 -1.06 -3.09 15.97
N ALA A 282 -1.89 -3.21 17.01
CA ALA A 282 -2.95 -4.22 17.01
C ALA A 282 -3.95 -3.98 15.86
N TYR A 283 -4.26 -2.70 15.65
CA TYR A 283 -5.00 -2.13 14.54
C TYR A 283 -4.61 -0.65 14.37
N ASP A 284 -5.03 -0.03 13.26
CA ASP A 284 -4.52 1.30 12.87
C ASP A 284 -5.18 2.44 13.67
N VAL A 285 -6.50 2.39 13.88
CA VAL A 285 -7.26 3.46 14.56
C VAL A 285 -8.29 2.88 15.53
N ARG A 286 -8.31 3.39 16.76
CA ARG A 286 -9.34 3.13 17.77
C ARG A 286 -10.21 4.36 17.95
N ILE A 287 -11.52 4.18 17.88
CA ILE A 287 -12.50 5.24 18.10
C ILE A 287 -13.30 4.90 19.34
N THR A 288 -13.35 5.81 20.32
CA THR A 288 -14.22 5.68 21.51
C THR A 288 -15.31 6.73 21.46
N PHE A 289 -16.57 6.27 21.43
CA PHE A 289 -17.76 7.12 21.41
C PHE A 289 -18.12 7.60 22.82
N PRO A 290 -18.94 8.66 22.95
CA PRO A 290 -19.34 9.19 24.27
C PRO A 290 -20.10 8.20 25.16
N ASP A 291 -20.76 7.20 24.56
CA ASP A 291 -21.45 6.11 25.25
C ASP A 291 -20.51 4.97 25.70
N GLY A 292 -19.21 5.09 25.44
CA GLY A 292 -18.19 4.08 25.75
C GLY A 292 -18.02 3.01 24.68
N HIS A 293 -18.83 3.02 23.60
CA HIS A 293 -18.70 2.07 22.50
C HIS A 293 -17.39 2.29 21.74
N VAL A 294 -16.75 1.20 21.32
CA VAL A 294 -15.41 1.22 20.71
C VAL A 294 -15.42 0.57 19.34
N TRP A 295 -14.86 1.28 18.36
CA TRP A 295 -14.57 0.74 17.03
C TRP A 295 -13.06 0.55 16.83
N ALA A 296 -12.68 -0.58 16.25
CA ALA A 296 -11.33 -0.87 15.78
C ALA A 296 -11.27 -0.86 14.24
N ILE A 297 -10.42 -0.01 13.69
CA ILE A 297 -10.33 0.23 12.25
C ILE A 297 -8.93 -0.12 11.76
N ASP A 298 -8.88 -0.88 10.68
CA ASP A 298 -7.65 -1.20 9.95
C ASP A 298 -7.71 -0.54 8.56
N VAL A 299 -6.84 0.42 8.29
CA VAL A 299 -6.76 1.11 7.01
C VAL A 299 -5.89 0.29 6.05
N LYS A 300 -6.35 0.17 4.81
CA LYS A 300 -5.70 -0.58 3.74
C LYS A 300 -5.71 0.26 2.49
N ASP A 301 -4.58 0.35 1.80
CA ASP A 301 -4.46 1.10 0.56
C ASP A 301 -3.95 0.20 -0.56
N TRP A 302 -4.79 -0.71 -1.05
CA TRP A 302 -4.43 -1.65 -2.11
C TRP A 302 -5.02 -1.18 -3.44
N ALA A 303 -4.27 -1.32 -4.53
CA ALA A 303 -4.73 -1.14 -5.88
C ALA A 303 -5.68 -2.28 -6.27
N HIS A 304 -5.34 -3.52 -5.91
CA HIS A 304 -6.12 -4.69 -6.31
C HIS A 304 -7.10 -5.17 -5.21
N PRO A 305 -8.42 -4.99 -5.37
CA PRO A 305 -9.41 -5.39 -4.36
C PRO A 305 -9.49 -6.91 -4.13
N GLY A 306 -9.28 -7.71 -5.18
CA GLY A 306 -9.24 -9.18 -5.07
C GLY A 306 -8.11 -9.68 -4.17
N LEU A 307 -6.88 -9.18 -4.38
CA LEU A 307 -5.74 -9.46 -3.50
C LEU A 307 -6.01 -9.00 -2.05
N LEU A 308 -6.61 -7.82 -1.86
CA LEU A 308 -7.01 -7.34 -0.53
C LEU A 308 -8.02 -8.29 0.15
N GLY A 309 -9.03 -8.77 -0.60
CA GLY A 309 -10.01 -9.74 -0.13
C GLY A 309 -9.35 -11.03 0.37
N ARG A 310 -8.45 -11.59 -0.44
CA ARG A 310 -7.73 -12.83 -0.09
C ARG A 310 -6.78 -12.65 1.09
N ALA A 311 -6.22 -11.46 1.27
CA ALA A 311 -5.35 -11.13 2.40
C ALA A 311 -6.13 -10.83 3.70
N SER A 312 -7.46 -10.78 3.64
CA SER A 312 -8.28 -10.39 4.78
C SER A 312 -8.29 -11.40 5.91
N ARG A 313 -8.25 -10.86 7.13
CA ARG A 313 -8.19 -11.60 8.38
C ARG A 313 -8.87 -10.77 9.47
N PRO A 314 -9.44 -11.41 10.50
CA PRO A 314 -10.01 -10.69 11.63
C PRO A 314 -9.01 -9.70 12.23
N VAL A 315 -9.51 -8.55 12.67
CA VAL A 315 -8.74 -7.57 13.45
C VAL A 315 -8.34 -8.22 14.78
N ARG A 316 -7.14 -7.89 15.29
CA ARG A 316 -6.66 -8.47 16.55
C ARG A 316 -7.54 -8.00 17.70
N PRO A 317 -8.04 -8.89 18.56
CA PRO A 317 -9.07 -8.56 19.54
C PRO A 317 -8.58 -7.68 20.70
N GLU A 318 -7.27 -7.49 20.86
CA GLU A 318 -6.67 -6.71 21.94
C GLU A 318 -5.90 -5.51 21.39
N PRO A 319 -6.15 -4.27 21.89
CA PRO A 319 -7.11 -3.93 22.94
C PRO A 319 -8.58 -4.12 22.54
N GLN A 320 -9.44 -4.48 23.50
CA GLN A 320 -10.86 -4.77 23.27
C GLN A 320 -11.62 -3.66 22.51
N TYR A 321 -12.49 -4.09 21.61
CA TYR A 321 -13.44 -3.27 20.85
C TYR A 321 -14.80 -3.96 20.72
N ASP A 322 -15.83 -3.20 20.36
CA ASP A 322 -17.19 -3.71 20.14
C ASP A 322 -17.48 -4.05 18.68
N GLU A 323 -16.91 -3.29 17.75
CA GLU A 323 -17.01 -3.54 16.31
C GLU A 323 -15.66 -3.31 15.63
N ALA A 324 -15.45 -4.01 14.51
CA ALA A 324 -14.27 -3.81 13.68
C ALA A 324 -14.61 -3.85 12.19
N CYS A 325 -13.81 -3.14 11.41
CA CYS A 325 -13.84 -3.18 9.95
C CYS A 325 -12.45 -2.88 9.36
N TRP A 326 -12.33 -3.17 8.07
CA TRP A 326 -11.27 -2.60 7.24
C TRP A 326 -11.80 -1.37 6.52
N VAL A 327 -10.91 -0.41 6.28
CA VAL A 327 -11.20 0.81 5.54
C VAL A 327 -10.23 0.96 4.38
N VAL A 328 -10.74 1.35 3.21
CA VAL A 328 -9.94 1.80 2.08
C VAL A 328 -10.17 3.28 1.80
N PRO A 329 -9.17 4.04 1.35
CA PRO A 329 -9.39 5.40 0.89
C PRO A 329 -10.40 5.47 -0.27
N GLN A 330 -11.29 6.47 -0.27
CA GLN A 330 -12.35 6.62 -1.28
C GLN A 330 -11.82 6.62 -2.71
N TYR A 331 -10.61 7.12 -2.95
CA TYR A 331 -10.05 7.16 -4.29
C TYR A 331 -9.91 5.77 -4.92
N ARG A 332 -9.76 4.69 -4.13
CA ARG A 332 -9.75 3.31 -4.63
C ARG A 332 -11.10 2.89 -5.17
N VAL A 333 -12.17 3.23 -4.43
CA VAL A 333 -13.55 2.99 -4.84
C VAL A 333 -13.92 3.83 -6.07
N ASN A 334 -13.38 5.05 -6.18
CA ASN A 334 -13.59 5.90 -7.35
C ASN A 334 -12.82 5.37 -8.59
N ALA A 335 -11.60 4.88 -8.40
CA ALA A 335 -10.79 4.32 -9.48
C ALA A 335 -11.39 3.03 -10.05
N ARG A 336 -12.06 2.22 -9.22
CA ARG A 336 -12.70 0.97 -9.64
C ARG A 336 -14.10 0.85 -9.05
N ARG A 337 -15.14 1.04 -9.87
CA ARG A 337 -16.54 1.08 -9.42
C ARG A 337 -16.98 -0.15 -8.61
N ASP A 338 -16.52 -1.36 -8.94
CA ASP A 338 -16.86 -2.60 -8.23
C ASP A 338 -15.80 -3.00 -7.16
N TYR A 339 -14.99 -2.05 -6.67
CA TYR A 339 -13.87 -2.36 -5.75
C TYR A 339 -14.34 -3.14 -4.51
N LEU A 340 -15.39 -2.65 -3.83
CA LEU A 340 -15.94 -3.31 -2.64
C LEU A 340 -16.55 -4.69 -2.97
N GLY A 341 -17.24 -4.81 -4.11
CA GLY A 341 -17.84 -6.08 -4.54
C GLY A 341 -16.78 -7.15 -4.86
N ILE A 342 -15.68 -6.77 -5.50
CA ILE A 342 -14.57 -7.68 -5.78
C ILE A 342 -13.88 -8.12 -4.48
N TYR A 343 -13.67 -7.21 -3.53
CA TYR A 343 -13.17 -7.57 -2.20
C TYR A 343 -14.05 -8.65 -1.55
N GLU A 344 -15.37 -8.43 -1.52
CA GLU A 344 -16.31 -9.35 -0.88
C GLU A 344 -16.30 -10.74 -1.52
N ARG A 345 -16.26 -10.81 -2.86
CA ARG A 345 -16.19 -12.10 -3.57
C ARG A 345 -14.90 -12.89 -3.33
N ASN A 346 -13.81 -12.19 -3.00
CA ASN A 346 -12.49 -12.79 -2.79
C ASN A 346 -12.14 -12.97 -1.31
N ARG A 347 -13.04 -12.60 -0.40
CA ARG A 347 -12.84 -12.69 1.04
C ARG A 347 -13.00 -14.14 1.52
N PRO A 348 -12.02 -14.70 2.27
CA PRO A 348 -12.14 -16.05 2.80
C PRO A 348 -13.25 -16.11 3.87
N PRO A 349 -13.91 -17.27 4.05
CA PRO A 349 -14.95 -17.46 5.07
C PRO A 349 -14.50 -17.14 6.50
N SER A 350 -13.21 -17.34 6.82
CA SER A 350 -12.62 -17.01 8.13
C SER A 350 -12.65 -15.52 8.46
N ALA A 351 -12.72 -14.66 7.43
CA ALA A 351 -12.89 -13.22 7.56
C ALA A 351 -14.35 -12.78 7.35
N GLY A 352 -15.32 -13.70 7.37
CA GLY A 352 -16.75 -13.49 7.08
C GLY A 352 -17.47 -12.39 7.90
N GLY A 353 -16.95 -12.05 9.08
CA GLY A 353 -17.45 -10.94 9.90
C GLY A 353 -16.80 -9.57 9.64
N LEU A 354 -15.78 -9.51 8.77
CA LEU A 354 -15.02 -8.29 8.50
C LEU A 354 -15.55 -7.57 7.27
N ARG A 355 -16.18 -6.42 7.50
CA ARG A 355 -16.66 -5.54 6.43
C ARG A 355 -15.53 -4.67 5.90
N LEU A 356 -15.53 -4.38 4.60
CA LEU A 356 -14.73 -3.31 4.01
C LEU A 356 -15.59 -2.07 3.74
N LEU A 357 -15.13 -0.92 4.22
CA LEU A 357 -15.74 0.40 4.00
C LEU A 357 -14.78 1.32 3.25
N SER A 358 -15.30 2.35 2.60
CA SER A 358 -14.47 3.52 2.33
C SER A 358 -14.31 4.41 3.56
N ASP A 359 -13.27 5.25 3.57
CA ASP A 359 -13.08 6.30 4.58
C ASP A 359 -14.31 7.21 4.69
N ILE A 360 -14.92 7.62 3.57
CA ILE A 360 -16.18 8.39 3.58
C ILE A 360 -17.32 7.61 4.24
N GLN A 361 -17.50 6.33 3.89
CA GLN A 361 -18.55 5.51 4.50
C GLN A 361 -18.34 5.34 6.01
N LEU A 362 -17.10 5.23 6.48
CA LEU A 362 -16.77 5.19 7.90
C LEU A 362 -17.14 6.51 8.59
N ILE A 363 -16.77 7.66 8.01
CA ILE A 363 -17.07 8.98 8.56
C ILE A 363 -18.59 9.22 8.63
N ASP A 364 -19.33 8.83 7.60
CA ASP A 364 -20.79 8.90 7.58
C ASP A 364 -21.41 8.03 8.67
N ALA A 365 -20.88 6.82 8.86
CA ALA A 365 -21.35 5.90 9.90
C ALA A 365 -21.07 6.44 11.32
N ALA A 366 -19.87 6.97 11.55
CA ALA A 366 -19.49 7.60 12.82
C ALA A 366 -20.39 8.80 13.12
N SER A 367 -20.65 9.64 12.12
CA SER A 367 -21.54 10.80 12.22
C SER A 367 -22.99 10.40 12.49
N ALA A 368 -23.49 9.33 11.85
CA ALA A 368 -24.82 8.80 12.09
C ALA A 368 -24.95 8.28 13.53
N ARG A 369 -23.97 7.54 14.02
CA ARG A 369 -23.94 7.04 15.40
C ARG A 369 -23.95 8.18 16.42
N LEU A 370 -23.14 9.22 16.21
CA LEU A 370 -23.14 10.41 17.08
C LEU A 370 -24.50 11.11 17.16
N ARG A 371 -25.31 11.03 16.10
CA ARG A 371 -26.69 11.53 16.08
C ARG A 371 -27.72 10.58 16.73
N GLY A 372 -27.27 9.48 17.32
CA GLY A 372 -28.14 8.49 17.98
C GLY A 372 -28.82 7.51 17.02
N VAL A 373 -28.35 7.40 15.77
CA VAL A 373 -28.87 6.42 14.82
C VAL A 373 -28.36 5.02 15.19
N THR A 374 -29.23 4.01 15.18
CA THR A 374 -28.91 2.62 15.61
C THR A 374 -28.96 1.57 14.50
N GLY A 375 -29.33 1.98 13.28
CA GLY A 375 -29.45 1.11 12.11
C GLY A 375 -28.11 0.72 11.45
N PRO A 376 -28.13 -0.07 10.35
CA PRO A 376 -26.92 -0.52 9.63
C PRO A 376 -26.02 0.63 9.16
N GLN A 377 -26.59 1.80 8.90
CA GLN A 377 -25.88 3.03 8.54
C GLN A 377 -25.00 3.60 9.65
N ALA A 378 -25.16 3.15 10.90
CA ALA A 378 -24.39 3.59 12.07
C ALA A 378 -23.55 2.46 12.67
N ARG A 379 -23.27 1.42 11.88
CA ARG A 379 -22.49 0.24 12.24
C ARG A 379 -21.39 -0.01 11.23
N ILE A 380 -20.28 -0.56 11.71
CA ILE A 380 -19.13 -0.90 10.86
C ILE A 380 -18.99 -2.40 10.67
N SER A 381 -19.56 -3.22 11.57
CA SER A 381 -19.62 -4.67 11.39
C SER A 381 -20.94 -5.09 10.71
N PRO A 382 -20.96 -6.22 9.97
CA PRO A 382 -22.19 -6.74 9.34
C PRO A 382 -23.31 -6.98 10.36
N THR A 383 -24.55 -6.78 9.96
CA THR A 383 -25.69 -7.15 10.79
C THR A 383 -26.03 -8.65 10.62
N ARG A 384 -26.65 -9.26 11.63
CA ARG A 384 -27.02 -10.69 11.60
C ARG A 384 -27.88 -11.10 10.39
N SER A 385 -28.59 -10.16 9.76
CA SER A 385 -29.34 -10.36 8.53
C SER A 385 -28.46 -10.45 7.28
N ASP A 386 -27.29 -9.82 7.27
CA ASP A 386 -26.39 -9.77 6.11
C ASP A 386 -25.59 -11.07 5.94
N THR A 387 -25.43 -11.84 7.02
CA THR A 387 -24.68 -13.11 7.02
C THR A 387 -25.45 -14.32 6.48
N VAL A 388 -26.77 -14.21 6.28
CA VAL A 388 -27.63 -15.37 5.94
C VAL A 388 -27.82 -15.54 4.43
N ASP A 389 -27.64 -14.50 3.62
CA ASP A 389 -27.88 -14.56 2.16
C ASP A 389 -26.71 -15.11 1.32
N GLY A 390 -25.55 -15.41 1.94
CA GLY A 390 -24.41 -16.03 1.26
C GLY A 390 -24.48 -17.56 1.15
N GLY A 391 -25.49 -18.21 1.75
CA GLY A 391 -25.53 -19.67 1.91
C GLY A 391 -26.74 -20.38 1.32
N ARG A 392 -27.63 -19.70 0.60
CA ARG A 392 -28.80 -20.34 -0.02
C ARG A 392 -29.11 -19.74 -1.39
N ASN A 393 -28.58 -20.38 -2.43
CA ASN A 393 -29.37 -20.84 -3.57
C ASN A 393 -28.54 -21.81 -4.41
N ALA A 394 -28.98 -23.07 -4.35
CA ALA A 394 -28.80 -24.22 -5.25
C ALA A 394 -27.50 -24.35 -6.07
#